data_AF-A0A952SNN3-F1
#
_entry.id   AF-A0A952SNN3-F1
#
_cell.length_a   1.000
_cell.length_b   1.000
_cell.length_c   1.000
_cell.angle_alpha   90.00
_cell.angle_beta   90.00
_cell.angle_gamma   90.00
#
_symmetry.space_group_name_H-M   'P 1'
#
loop_
_entity.id
_entity.type
_entity.pdbx_description
1 polymer ?
#
loop_
_entity_poly.entity_id
_entity_poly.type
_entity_poly.pdbx_seq_one_letter_code
_entity_poly.pdbx_strand_id
1 'polypeptide(L)'
;MRELNQLLSDKPVALLTSLNRGVLDVYQVRIAPDSPAAGRMLRDRVTPEGFIIASISSAGDAYVPDGDSTIRAGDTLLVVGPHKRAADLARLAGSA
;
A
#
# COMPACT_ATOMS: atom_id res chain seq x y z
N MET A 1 -13.37 -20.14 5.75
CA MET A 1 -14.01 -18.85 6.05
C MET A 1 -13.10 -17.90 6.87
N ARG A 2 -11.79 -17.78 6.56
CA ARG A 2 -10.88 -16.80 7.20
C ARG A 2 -10.46 -15.67 6.25
N GLU A 3 -10.61 -15.89 4.94
CA GLU A 3 -10.14 -14.99 3.89
C GLU A 3 -11.09 -13.80 3.67
N LEU A 4 -12.40 -13.95 3.92
CA LEU A 4 -13.38 -12.88 3.69
C LEU A 4 -13.23 -11.68 4.67
N ASN A 5 -12.74 -11.92 5.89
CA ASN A 5 -12.55 -10.85 6.89
C ASN A 5 -11.34 -9.95 6.59
N GLN A 6 -10.42 -10.37 5.72
CA GLN A 6 -9.30 -9.52 5.29
C GLN A 6 -9.74 -8.45 4.29
N LEU A 7 -10.78 -8.73 3.50
CA LEU A 7 -11.39 -7.77 2.56
C LEU A 7 -12.20 -6.67 3.27
N LEU A 8 -12.50 -6.86 4.56
CA LEU A 8 -13.32 -5.97 5.41
C LEU A 8 -12.51 -5.41 6.61
N SER A 9 -11.19 -5.38 6.52
CA SER A 9 -10.39 -4.75 7.57
C SER A 9 -10.34 -3.24 7.34
N ASP A 10 -10.96 -2.45 8.22
CA ASP A 10 -10.84 -0.97 8.27
C ASP A 10 -9.42 -0.47 8.63
N LYS A 11 -8.44 -1.37 8.65
CA LYS A 11 -7.07 -1.01 8.95
C LYS A 11 -6.44 -0.33 7.73
N PRO A 12 -5.77 0.81 7.90
CA PRO A 12 -5.09 1.51 6.81
C PRO A 12 -3.99 0.66 6.15
N VAL A 13 -3.39 -0.28 6.90
CA VAL A 13 -2.38 -1.24 6.41
C VAL A 13 -2.76 -2.65 6.83
N ALA A 14 -2.79 -3.59 5.88
CA ALA A 14 -3.07 -5.00 6.12
C ALA A 14 -2.00 -5.89 5.46
N LEU A 15 -1.50 -6.89 6.20
CA LEU A 15 -0.63 -7.93 5.63
C LEU A 15 -1.50 -8.93 4.87
N LEU A 16 -1.25 -9.11 3.57
CA LEU A 16 -1.95 -10.09 2.75
C LEU A 16 -1.23 -11.44 2.75
N THR A 17 0.08 -11.43 2.54
CA THR A 17 0.89 -12.66 2.49
C THR A 17 2.37 -12.37 2.68
N SER A 18 3.14 -13.42 2.98
CA SER A 18 4.60 -13.40 3.04
C SER A 18 5.19 -14.20 1.88
N LEU A 19 6.22 -13.66 1.24
CA LEU A 19 6.96 -14.26 0.13
C LEU A 19 8.34 -14.72 0.59
N ASN A 20 8.99 -15.56 -0.23
CA ASN A 20 10.35 -16.04 -0.02
C ASN A 20 10.61 -16.52 1.42
N ARG A 21 9.75 -17.44 1.92
CA ARG A 21 9.83 -17.98 3.29
C ARG A 21 9.88 -16.90 4.40
N GLY A 22 9.17 -15.79 4.20
CA GLY A 22 9.10 -14.72 5.20
C GLY A 22 10.25 -13.74 5.14
N VAL A 23 10.89 -13.57 3.98
CA VAL A 23 11.86 -12.48 3.75
C VAL A 23 11.15 -11.20 3.32
N LEU A 24 10.10 -11.32 2.51
CA LEU A 24 9.31 -10.20 2.03
C LEU A 24 7.85 -10.38 2.43
N ASP A 25 7.14 -9.28 2.58
CA ASP A 25 5.71 -9.23 2.81
C ASP A 25 5.03 -8.40 1.72
N VAL A 26 3.78 -8.77 1.45
CA VAL A 26 2.86 -8.02 0.59
C VAL A 26 1.80 -7.39 1.49
N TYR A 27 1.72 -6.06 1.44
CA TYR A 27 0.80 -5.24 2.20
C TYR A 27 -0.24 -4.61 1.27
N GLN A 28 -1.47 -4.54 1.75
CA GLN A 28 -2.47 -3.63 1.23
C GLN A 28 -2.42 -2.34 2.04
N VAL A 29 -2.35 -1.19 1.36
CA VAL A 29 -2.35 0.14 2.00
C VAL A 29 -3.47 0.99 1.41
N ARG A 30 -4.39 1.46 2.24
CA ARG A 30 -5.44 2.40 1.82
C ARG A 30 -4.96 3.82 2.05
N ILE A 31 -5.13 4.68 1.05
CA ILE A 31 -4.69 6.07 1.10
C ILE A 31 -5.83 6.97 1.58
N ALA A 32 -5.68 7.52 2.78
CA ALA A 32 -6.59 8.49 3.35
C ALA A 32 -6.42 9.88 2.70
N PRO A 33 -7.44 10.76 2.78
CA PRO A 33 -7.35 12.12 2.25
C PRO A 33 -6.22 12.99 2.81
N ASP A 34 -5.80 12.73 4.05
CA ASP A 34 -4.71 13.45 4.73
C ASP A 34 -3.33 12.80 4.54
N SER A 35 -3.25 11.72 3.73
CA SER A 35 -1.98 11.06 3.45
C SER A 35 -0.98 12.03 2.82
N PRO A 36 0.28 12.06 3.28
CA PRO A 36 1.33 12.85 2.65
C PRO A 36 1.67 12.40 1.22
N ALA A 37 1.21 11.22 0.80
CA ALA A 37 1.39 10.70 -0.54
C ALA A 37 0.23 11.04 -1.49
N ALA A 38 -0.92 11.48 -0.97
CA ALA A 38 -2.04 11.88 -1.81
C ALA A 38 -1.66 13.08 -2.69
N GLY A 39 -1.92 12.95 -4.00
CA GLY A 39 -1.57 13.94 -5.01
C GLY A 39 -0.09 13.93 -5.45
N ARG A 40 0.73 13.00 -4.95
CA ARG A 40 2.15 12.88 -5.30
C ARG A 40 2.38 11.81 -6.35
N MET A 41 3.42 12.01 -7.16
CA MET A 41 3.86 11.03 -8.16
C MET A 41 4.82 10.02 -7.53
N LEU A 42 4.87 8.80 -8.06
CA LEU A 42 5.77 7.77 -7.53
C LEU A 42 7.25 8.18 -7.58
N ARG A 43 7.66 8.93 -8.61
CA ARG A 43 9.03 9.46 -8.73
C ARG A 43 9.45 10.40 -7.60
N ASP A 44 8.48 10.95 -6.86
CA ASP A 44 8.74 11.82 -5.71
C ASP A 44 9.21 11.04 -4.46
N ARG A 45 9.36 9.71 -4.56
CA ARG A 45 9.86 8.82 -3.50
C ARG A 45 9.03 8.88 -2.22
N VAL A 46 7.73 8.70 -2.39
CA VAL A 46 6.73 8.74 -1.30
C VAL A 46 6.74 7.50 -0.40
N THR A 47 7.36 6.40 -0.84
CA THR A 47 7.45 5.16 -0.06
C THR A 47 8.66 5.15 0.87
N PRO A 48 8.57 4.48 2.05
CA PRO A 48 9.74 4.23 2.88
C PRO A 48 10.79 3.39 2.15
N GLU A 49 12.03 3.49 2.61
CA GLU A 49 13.14 2.73 2.04
C GLU A 49 12.93 1.21 2.16
N GLY A 50 13.19 0.50 1.04
CA GLY A 50 13.01 -0.94 0.93
C GLY A 50 11.60 -1.37 0.54
N PHE A 51 10.66 -0.44 0.33
CA PHE A 51 9.30 -0.72 -0.12
C PHE A 51 9.07 -0.30 -1.57
N ILE A 52 8.28 -1.11 -2.27
CA ILE A 52 7.92 -0.90 -3.68
C ILE A 52 6.40 -0.98 -3.81
N ILE A 53 5.77 -0.01 -4.48
CA ILE A 53 4.38 -0.09 -4.90
C ILE A 53 4.32 -0.96 -6.16
N ALA A 54 3.70 -2.13 -6.05
CA ALA A 54 3.56 -3.08 -7.15
C ALA A 54 2.32 -2.80 -8.01
N SER A 55 1.24 -2.29 -7.39
CA SER A 55 0.04 -1.87 -8.10
C SER A 55 -0.71 -0.76 -7.36
N ILE A 56 -1.48 0.02 -8.13
CA ILE A 56 -2.45 0.97 -7.62
C ILE A 56 -3.83 0.52 -8.08
N SER A 57 -4.77 0.41 -7.14
CA SER A 57 -6.18 0.16 -7.41
C SER A 57 -6.98 1.44 -7.13
N SER A 58 -7.52 2.05 -8.18
CA SER A 58 -8.33 3.27 -8.10
C SER A 58 -9.75 2.94 -8.56
N ALA A 59 -10.74 3.22 -7.71
CA ALA A 59 -12.16 2.96 -8.02
C ALA A 59 -12.49 1.52 -8.48
N GLY A 60 -11.69 0.54 -8.07
CA GLY A 60 -11.87 -0.87 -8.42
C GLY A 60 -10.97 -1.37 -9.56
N ASP A 61 -10.32 -0.47 -10.30
CA ASP A 61 -9.42 -0.84 -11.39
C ASP A 61 -7.96 -0.82 -10.93
N ALA A 62 -7.30 -1.98 -11.04
CA ALA A 62 -5.91 -2.17 -10.67
C ALA A 62 -4.98 -2.07 -11.89
N TYR A 63 -3.87 -1.36 -11.74
CA TYR A 63 -2.84 -1.25 -12.77
C TYR A 63 -1.43 -1.26 -12.17
N VAL A 64 -0.43 -1.61 -12.98
CA VAL A 64 0.99 -1.49 -12.61
C VAL A 64 1.41 -0.05 -12.89
N PRO A 65 1.81 0.73 -11.87
CA PRO A 65 2.15 2.13 -12.06
C PRO A 65 3.57 2.30 -12.60
N ASP A 66 3.81 3.48 -13.16
CA ASP A 66 5.13 3.99 -13.53
C ASP A 66 5.52 5.18 -12.62
N GLY A 67 6.66 5.83 -12.92
CA GLY A 67 7.14 6.96 -12.12
C GLY A 67 6.23 8.20 -12.14
N ASP A 68 5.43 8.38 -13.18
CA ASP A 68 4.52 9.53 -13.38
C ASP A 68 3.12 9.27 -12.80
N SER A 69 2.82 8.01 -12.46
CA SER A 69 1.59 7.61 -11.79
C SER A 69 1.43 8.37 -10.47
N THR A 70 0.26 8.97 -10.31
CA THR A 70 -0.09 9.80 -9.14
C THR A 70 -0.96 9.00 -8.18
N ILE A 71 -0.55 8.93 -6.92
CA ILE A 71 -1.35 8.35 -5.84
C ILE A 71 -2.48 9.32 -5.48
N ARG A 72 -3.71 8.83 -5.38
CA ARG A 72 -4.89 9.61 -5.02
C ARG A 72 -5.47 9.13 -3.69
N ALA A 73 -6.14 10.05 -3.00
CA ALA A 73 -6.96 9.67 -1.86
C ALA A 73 -8.05 8.69 -2.29
N GLY A 74 -8.27 7.65 -1.49
CA GLY A 74 -9.17 6.54 -1.80
C GLY A 74 -8.50 5.40 -2.58
N ASP A 75 -7.29 5.58 -3.11
CA ASP A 75 -6.54 4.49 -3.74
C ASP A 75 -6.22 3.39 -2.72
N THR A 76 -6.16 2.17 -3.23
CA THR A 76 -5.60 1.02 -2.51
C THR A 76 -4.31 0.59 -3.20
N LEU A 77 -3.19 0.65 -2.49
CA LEU A 77 -1.87 0.26 -2.99
C LEU A 77 -1.57 -1.18 -2.59
N LEU A 78 -0.97 -1.93 -3.50
CA LEU A 78 -0.29 -3.18 -3.17
C LEU A 78 1.21 -2.87 -3.02
N VAL A 79 1.74 -3.05 -1.81
CA VAL A 79 3.11 -2.68 -1.47
C VAL A 79 3.90 -3.92 -1.07
N VAL A 80 5.05 -4.12 -1.67
CA VAL A 80 6.00 -5.19 -1.29
C VAL A 80 7.15 -4.57 -0.50
N GLY A 81 7.53 -5.20 0.60
CA GLY A 81 8.65 -4.72 1.42
C GLY A 81 9.21 -5.79 2.35
N PRO A 82 10.15 -5.43 3.24
CA PRO A 82 10.78 -6.39 4.14
C PRO A 82 9.78 -6.93 5.17
N HIS A 83 9.99 -8.17 5.57
CA HIS A 83 9.11 -8.86 6.51
C HIS A 83 8.90 -8.11 7.84
N LYS A 84 7.66 -8.11 8.34
CA LYS A 84 7.26 -7.51 9.62
C LYS A 84 7.50 -6.00 9.76
N ARG A 85 7.51 -5.24 8.67
CA ARG A 85 7.70 -3.77 8.67
C ARG A 85 6.43 -2.96 8.36
N ALA A 86 5.24 -3.51 8.62
CA ALA A 86 3.97 -2.84 8.35
C ALA A 86 3.83 -1.44 9.00
N ALA A 87 4.43 -1.23 10.19
CA ALA A 87 4.38 0.06 10.89
C ALA A 87 5.00 1.20 10.10
N ASP A 88 5.99 0.92 9.24
CA ASP A 88 6.65 1.94 8.42
C ASP A 88 5.73 2.48 7.31
N LEU A 89 4.69 1.73 6.96
CA LEU A 89 3.68 2.12 5.97
C LEU A 89 2.54 2.94 6.58
N ALA A 90 2.45 3.07 7.91
CA ALA A 90 1.37 3.82 8.56
C ALA A 90 1.33 5.28 8.10
N ARG A 91 2.51 5.93 7.98
CA ARG A 91 2.60 7.32 7.49
C ARG A 91 2.19 7.45 6.02
N LEU A 92 2.46 6.44 5.19
CA LEU A 92 2.04 6.41 3.79
C LEU A 92 0.51 6.36 3.69
N ALA A 93 -0.15 5.61 4.56
CA ALA A 93 -1.59 5.48 4.56
C ALA A 93 -2.33 6.78 4.94
N GLY A 94 -1.76 7.60 5.83
CA GLY A 94 -2.47 8.72 6.46
C GLY A 94 -3.31 8.27 7.65
N SER A 95 -4.10 9.19 8.21
CA SER A 95 -4.99 8.88 9.33
C SER A 95 -6.32 8.37 8.77
N ALA A 96 -6.59 7.08 8.92
CA ALA A 96 -7.92 6.51 8.71
C ALA A 96 -8.74 6.63 10.01
#